data_AF-T1A5H3-F1
#
_entry.id   AF-T1A5H3-F1
#
_cell.length_a   1.000
_cell.length_b   1.000
_cell.length_c   1.000
_cell.angle_alpha   90.00
_cell.angle_beta   90.00
_cell.angle_gamma   90.00
#
_symmetry.space_group_name_H-M   'P 1'
#
loop_
_entity.id
_entity.type
_entity.pdbx_description
1 polymer ?
#
loop_
_entity_poly.entity_id
_entity_poly.type
_entity_poly.pdbx_seq_one_letter_code
_entity_poly.pdbx_strand_id
1 'polypeptide(L)'
;RSPAPVFRNQRGQRLTRFGIRYILAKYCRRAVVNCPSLKAKRLHPHSARHSCAIYLLKSGVGLPDISKWLGHASSDTTNRYATVDLDMKRQALAKAAAPRTSWGPPAQWRQDTSVIEWLESL
;
A
#
# COMPACT_ATOMS: atom_id res chain seq x y z
N ARG A 1 0.82 32.07 -6.98
CA ARG A 1 0.65 30.85 -7.83
C ARG A 1 0.96 31.25 -9.28
N SER A 2 2.04 30.77 -9.90
CA SER A 2 2.36 31.16 -11.28
C SER A 2 1.27 30.67 -12.25
N PRO A 3 0.86 31.49 -13.25
CA PRO A 3 -0.21 31.13 -14.18
C PRO A 3 0.21 30.06 -15.20
N ALA A 4 1.51 29.91 -15.43
CA ALA A 4 2.06 28.94 -16.37
C ALA A 4 2.02 27.50 -15.83
N PRO A 5 1.62 26.51 -16.64
CA PRO A 5 1.76 25.10 -16.27
C PRO A 5 3.24 24.71 -16.16
N VAL A 6 3.61 24.05 -15.06
CA VAL A 6 4.97 23.50 -14.83
C VAL A 6 5.32 22.44 -15.88
N PHE A 7 4.38 21.54 -16.16
CA PHE A 7 4.55 20.50 -17.18
C PHE A 7 3.83 20.86 -18.47
N ARG A 8 4.59 20.93 -19.56
CA ARG A 8 4.10 21.27 -20.89
C ARG A 8 4.28 20.12 -21.87
N ASN A 9 3.40 20.05 -22.87
CA ASN A 9 3.58 19.18 -24.03
C ASN A 9 4.47 19.87 -25.09
N GLN A 10 4.74 19.16 -26.19
CA GLN A 10 5.55 19.68 -27.31
C GLN A 10 4.97 20.96 -27.96
N ARG A 11 3.67 21.22 -27.78
CA ARG A 11 2.99 22.43 -28.27
C ARG A 11 2.96 23.57 -27.22
N GLY A 12 3.70 23.44 -26.12
CA GLY A 12 3.75 24.43 -25.05
C GLY A 12 2.51 24.49 -24.14
N GLN A 13 1.50 23.64 -24.38
CA GLN A 13 0.27 23.56 -23.61
C GLN A 13 0.43 22.65 -22.38
N ARG A 14 -0.50 22.70 -21.42
CA ARG A 14 -0.49 21.83 -20.22
C ARG A 14 -0.41 20.35 -20.60
N LEU A 15 0.50 19.61 -19.96
CA LEU A 15 0.62 18.17 -20.13
C LEU A 15 -0.62 17.46 -19.54
N THR A 16 -1.22 16.55 -20.30
CA THR A 16 -2.41 15.80 -19.89
C THR A 16 -2.06 14.40 -19.39
N ARG A 17 -3.00 13.76 -18.69
CA ARG A 17 -2.88 12.35 -18.26
C ARG A 17 -2.57 11.39 -19.42
N PHE A 18 -3.16 11.65 -20.59
CA PHE A 18 -2.92 10.85 -21.79
C PHE A 18 -1.51 11.08 -22.35
N GLY A 19 -1.02 12.32 -22.30
CA GLY A 19 0.36 12.65 -22.65
C GLY A 19 1.37 11.90 -21.77
N ILE A 20 1.15 11.87 -20.45
CA ILE A 20 1.99 11.11 -19.52
C ILE A 20 1.97 9.62 -19.85
N ARG A 21 0.77 9.04 -20.09
CA ARG A 21 0.65 7.63 -20.48
C ARG A 21 1.38 7.32 -21.78
N TYR A 22 1.28 8.19 -22.77
CA TYR A 22 1.99 8.07 -24.04
C TYR A 22 3.51 8.09 -23.84
N ILE A 23 4.01 9.08 -23.08
CA ILE A 23 5.44 9.22 -22.76
C ILE A 23 5.96 7.97 -22.06
N LEU A 24 5.24 7.48 -21.04
CA LEU A 24 5.60 6.26 -20.32
C LEU A 24 5.67 5.06 -21.26
N ALA A 25 4.67 4.85 -22.11
CA ALA A 25 4.65 3.74 -23.06
C ALA A 25 5.80 3.84 -24.08
N LYS A 26 6.11 5.05 -24.56
CA LYS A 26 7.25 5.31 -25.47
C LYS A 26 8.57 4.87 -24.84
N TYR A 27 8.82 5.26 -23.59
CA TYR A 27 10.06 4.91 -22.90
C TYR A 27 10.11 3.45 -22.47
N CYS A 28 8.98 2.85 -22.08
CA CYS A 28 8.91 1.41 -21.78
C CYS A 28 9.31 0.58 -23.00
N ARG A 29 8.78 0.91 -24.19
CA ARG A 29 9.16 0.20 -25.44
C ARG A 29 10.66 0.30 -25.74
N ARG A 30 11.28 1.46 -25.48
CA ARG A 30 12.73 1.63 -25.65
C ARG A 30 13.53 0.83 -24.61
N ALA A 31 13.06 0.82 -23.36
CA ALA A 31 13.72 0.12 -22.27
C ALA A 31 13.67 -1.41 -22.41
N VAL A 32 12.72 -1.97 -23.17
CA VAL A 32 12.64 -3.42 -23.44
C VAL A 32 13.93 -3.97 -24.06
N VAL A 33 14.67 -3.16 -24.82
CA VAL A 33 15.95 -3.58 -25.43
C VAL A 33 16.97 -3.99 -24.36
N ASN A 34 17.04 -3.24 -23.26
CA ASN A 34 17.96 -3.51 -22.16
C ASN A 34 17.32 -4.39 -21.07
N CYS A 35 15.99 -4.39 -20.97
CA CYS A 35 15.21 -5.10 -19.97
C CYS A 35 14.04 -5.87 -20.62
N PRO A 36 14.29 -7.06 -21.21
CA PRO A 36 13.26 -7.82 -21.93
C PRO A 36 12.03 -8.17 -21.09
N SER A 37 12.21 -8.31 -19.77
CA SER A 37 11.12 -8.58 -18.80
C SER A 37 10.03 -7.51 -18.78
N LEU A 38 10.32 -6.29 -19.27
CA LEU A 38 9.32 -5.22 -19.40
C LEU A 38 8.27 -5.52 -20.48
N LYS A 39 8.58 -6.37 -21.47
CA LYS A 39 7.66 -6.69 -22.57
C LYS A 39 6.37 -7.35 -22.09
N ALA A 40 6.47 -8.18 -21.05
CA ALA A 40 5.32 -8.87 -20.45
C ALA A 40 4.55 -8.01 -19.43
N LYS A 41 5.09 -6.84 -19.03
CA LYS A 41 4.52 -6.02 -17.95
C LYS A 41 3.60 -4.93 -18.50
N ARG A 42 2.39 -4.83 -17.94
CA ARG A 42 1.45 -3.73 -18.24
C ARG A 42 1.71 -2.55 -17.31
N LEU A 43 2.58 -1.62 -17.73
CA LEU A 43 2.93 -0.44 -16.95
C LEU A 43 2.01 0.75 -17.24
N HIS A 44 1.58 1.43 -16.17
CA HIS A 44 0.81 2.67 -16.21
C HIS A 44 1.39 3.69 -15.21
N PRO A 45 1.01 4.98 -15.26
CA PRO A 45 1.57 5.98 -14.33
C PRO A 45 1.42 5.61 -12.85
N HIS A 46 0.28 5.05 -12.44
CA HIS A 46 0.12 4.55 -11.07
C HIS A 46 1.03 3.35 -10.71
N SER A 47 1.57 2.59 -11.68
CA SER A 47 2.52 1.50 -11.40
C SER A 47 3.81 2.07 -10.82
N ALA A 48 4.31 3.18 -11.39
CA ALA A 48 5.50 3.87 -10.88
C ALA A 48 5.28 4.38 -9.45
N ARG A 49 4.09 4.94 -9.17
CA ARG A 49 3.71 5.36 -7.81
C ARG A 49 3.66 4.17 -6.84
N HIS A 50 3.07 3.05 -7.26
CA HIS A 50 3.02 1.83 -6.46
C HIS A 50 4.43 1.29 -6.17
N SER A 51 5.30 1.24 -7.17
CA SER A 51 6.70 0.82 -6.99
C SER A 51 7.45 1.73 -6.02
N CYS A 52 7.26 3.05 -6.08
CA CYS A 52 7.84 3.99 -5.13
C CYS A 52 7.36 3.73 -3.69
N ALA A 53 6.06 3.51 -3.52
CA ALA A 53 5.49 3.20 -2.21
C ALA A 53 6.05 1.91 -1.61
N ILE A 54 6.11 0.84 -2.41
CA ILE A 54 6.71 -0.44 -1.98
C ILE A 54 8.19 -0.27 -1.67
N TYR A 55 8.93 0.52 -2.45
CA TYR A 55 10.34 0.79 -2.18
C TYR A 55 10.53 1.52 -0.84
N LEU A 56 9.74 2.55 -0.56
CA LEU A 56 9.78 3.25 0.74
C LEU A 56 9.42 2.32 1.90
N LEU A 57 8.39 1.48 1.70
CA LEU A 57 7.98 0.50 2.70
C LEU A 57 9.10 -0.49 3.03
N LYS A 58 9.74 -1.05 1.99
CA LYS A 58 10.89 -1.97 2.12
C LYS A 58 12.11 -1.33 2.77
N SER A 59 12.29 -0.03 2.59
CA SER A 59 13.33 0.76 3.27
C SER A 59 13.01 1.04 4.75
N GLY A 60 11.88 0.52 5.28
CA GLY A 60 11.49 0.66 6.67
C GLY A 60 10.70 1.92 7.00
N VAL A 61 10.26 2.69 5.99
CA VAL A 61 9.41 3.86 6.21
C VAL A 61 8.01 3.39 6.62
N GLY A 62 7.47 3.96 7.71
CA GLY A 62 6.14 3.63 8.18
C GLY A 62 5.04 3.99 7.17
N LEU A 63 4.00 3.16 7.09
CA LEU A 63 2.83 3.41 6.23
C LEU A 63 2.19 4.80 6.40
N PRO A 64 2.07 5.37 7.63
CA PRO A 64 1.54 6.72 7.80
C PRO A 64 2.37 7.79 7.08
N ASP A 65 3.69 7.66 7.10
CA ASP A 65 4.60 8.63 6.48
C ASP A 65 4.63 8.48 4.96
N ILE A 66 4.58 7.25 4.46
CA ILE A 66 4.40 6.98 3.02
C ILE A 66 3.08 7.59 2.53
N SER A 67 2.01 7.47 3.30
CA SER A 67 0.70 8.05 2.96
C SER A 67 0.78 9.57 2.83
N LYS A 68 1.49 10.24 3.76
CA LYS A 68 1.72 11.69 3.73
C LYS A 68 2.56 12.11 2.53
N TRP A 69 3.67 11.40 2.28
CA TRP A 69 4.59 11.68 1.16
C TRP A 69 3.92 11.55 -0.19
N LEU A 70 3.07 10.53 -0.35
CA LEU A 70 2.36 10.30 -1.60
C LEU A 70 1.11 11.19 -1.69
N GLY A 71 0.56 11.67 -0.57
CA GLY A 71 -0.64 12.50 -0.54
C GLY A 71 -1.92 11.68 -0.77
N HIS A 72 -2.00 10.47 -0.20
CA HIS A 72 -3.24 9.71 -0.22
C HIS A 72 -4.27 10.34 0.72
N ALA A 73 -5.44 10.68 0.18
CA ALA A 73 -6.58 11.16 0.97
C ALA A 73 -7.28 10.02 1.75
N SER A 74 -7.07 8.74 1.38
CA SER A 74 -7.63 7.59 2.10
C SER A 74 -6.55 6.56 2.50
N SER A 75 -6.64 6.08 3.74
CA SER A 75 -5.80 5.04 4.32
C SER A 75 -5.95 3.67 3.64
N ASP A 76 -7.09 3.41 2.99
CA ASP A 76 -7.38 2.16 2.27
C ASP A 76 -6.38 1.87 1.13
N THR A 77 -5.98 2.90 0.39
CA THR A 77 -4.97 2.76 -0.68
C THR A 77 -3.57 2.43 -0.15
N THR A 78 -3.29 2.81 1.10
CA THR A 78 -2.02 2.57 1.78
C THR A 78 -1.99 1.18 2.42
N ASN A 79 -3.13 0.67 2.93
CA ASN A 79 -3.23 -0.68 3.48
C ASN A 79 -2.92 -1.76 2.44
N ARG A 80 -3.18 -1.47 1.15
CA ARG A 80 -2.81 -2.34 0.02
C ARG A 80 -1.31 -2.62 -0.06
N TYR A 81 -0.45 -1.74 0.44
CA TYR A 81 1.00 -1.98 0.49
C TYR A 81 1.39 -2.95 1.60
N ALA A 82 0.69 -2.91 2.75
CA ALA A 82 0.92 -3.83 3.87
C ALA A 82 0.72 -5.29 3.44
N THR A 83 -0.26 -5.55 2.57
CA THR A 83 -0.55 -6.91 2.09
C THR A 83 0.55 -7.49 1.21
N VAL A 84 1.30 -6.65 0.49
CA VAL A 84 2.24 -7.06 -0.56
C VAL A 84 3.57 -7.57 0.00
N ASP A 85 3.95 -7.17 1.21
CA ASP A 85 5.25 -7.54 1.76
C ASP A 85 5.15 -8.65 2.84
N LEU A 86 5.30 -9.89 2.40
CA LEU A 86 5.36 -11.06 3.28
C LEU A 86 6.60 -11.06 4.18
N ASP A 87 7.72 -10.49 3.72
CA ASP A 87 8.96 -10.49 4.50
C ASP A 87 8.90 -9.44 5.62
N MET A 88 8.30 -8.27 5.36
CA MET A 88 7.99 -7.32 6.42
C MET A 88 6.95 -7.87 7.40
N LYS A 89 5.92 -8.59 6.93
CA LYS A 89 4.98 -9.28 7.84
C LYS A 89 5.70 -10.30 8.72
N ARG A 90 6.59 -11.12 8.15
CA ARG A 90 7.42 -12.07 8.91
C ARG A 90 8.31 -11.36 9.93
N GLN A 91 8.99 -10.27 9.54
CA GLN A 91 9.81 -9.49 10.46
C GLN A 91 8.99 -8.83 11.56
N ALA A 92 7.80 -8.31 11.25
CA ALA A 92 6.89 -7.73 12.23
C ALA A 92 6.39 -8.80 13.22
N LEU A 93 6.03 -9.99 12.74
CA LEU A 93 5.66 -11.12 13.59
C LEU A 93 6.82 -11.60 14.46
N ALA A 94 8.04 -11.65 13.92
CA ALA A 94 9.24 -12.04 14.68
C ALA A 94 9.64 -11.01 15.75
N LYS A 95 9.38 -9.71 15.50
CA LYS A 95 9.59 -8.62 16.47
C LYS A 95 8.46 -8.52 17.49
N ALA A 96 7.24 -8.92 17.12
CA ALA A 96 6.15 -9.00 18.07
C ALA A 96 6.49 -10.08 19.10
N ALA A 97 6.40 -9.73 20.38
CA ALA A 97 6.39 -10.74 21.42
C ALA A 97 5.28 -11.75 21.08
N ALA A 98 5.53 -13.05 21.28
CA ALA A 98 4.49 -14.06 21.13
C ALA A 98 3.23 -13.55 21.82
N PRO A 99 2.05 -13.57 21.14
CA PRO A 99 0.82 -13.16 21.79
C PRO A 99 0.78 -13.90 23.11
N ARG A 100 0.63 -13.16 24.22
CA ARG A 100 0.47 -13.75 25.53
C ARG A 100 -0.86 -14.51 25.52
N THR A 101 -0.89 -15.69 24.91
CA THR A 101 -1.88 -16.71 25.20
C THR A 101 -1.50 -17.28 26.56
N SER A 102 -1.59 -16.45 27.60
CA SER A 102 -2.18 -16.98 28.81
C SER A 102 -3.62 -17.26 28.41
N TRP A 103 -3.89 -18.51 28.02
CA TRP A 103 -5.16 -19.11 28.38
C TRP A 103 -5.20 -18.98 29.91
N GLY A 104 -5.70 -17.85 30.40
CA GLY A 104 -6.06 -17.72 31.80
C GLY A 104 -7.12 -18.77 32.09
N PRO A 105 -7.38 -19.07 33.38
CA PRO A 105 -8.53 -19.88 33.72
C PRO A 105 -9.77 -19.33 32.97
N PRO A 106 -10.65 -20.21 32.46
CA PRO A 106 -11.82 -19.79 31.70
C PRO A 106 -12.51 -18.64 32.44
N ALA A 107 -12.84 -17.58 31.70
CA ALA A 107 -13.36 -16.35 32.28
C ALA A 107 -14.53 -16.68 33.24
N GLN A 108 -14.47 -16.14 34.47
CA GLN A 108 -15.37 -16.52 35.59
C GLN A 108 -16.86 -16.48 35.22
N TRP A 109 -17.26 -15.60 34.30
CA TRP A 109 -18.65 -15.53 33.82
C TRP A 109 -19.13 -16.82 33.12
N ARG A 110 -18.23 -17.65 32.56
CA ARG A 110 -18.59 -18.98 32.02
C ARG A 110 -18.86 -20.01 33.11
N GLN A 111 -18.48 -19.73 34.35
CA GLN A 111 -18.74 -20.56 35.51
C GLN A 111 -19.93 -20.04 36.33
N ASP A 112 -20.48 -18.88 35.96
CA ASP A 112 -21.59 -18.25 36.66
C ASP A 112 -22.91 -18.69 36.03
N THR A 113 -23.55 -19.69 36.66
CA THR A 113 -24.82 -20.26 36.21
C THR A 113 -25.92 -19.21 36.07
N SER A 114 -25.89 -18.16 36.91
CA SER A 114 -26.89 -17.08 36.87
C SER A 114 -26.84 -16.26 35.58
N VAL A 115 -25.66 -16.10 35.00
CA VAL A 115 -25.45 -15.37 33.75
C VAL A 115 -25.91 -16.21 32.55
N ILE A 116 -25.71 -17.53 32.62
CA ILE A 116 -26.15 -18.46 31.57
C ILE A 116 -27.67 -18.56 31.57
N GLU A 117 -28.30 -18.75 32.73
CA GLU A 117 -29.76 -18.79 32.87
C GLU A 117 -30.42 -17.49 32.38
N TRP A 118 -29.81 -16.34 32.66
CA TRP A 118 -30.29 -15.05 32.14
C TRP A 118 -30.18 -14.94 30.61
N LEU A 119 -29.06 -15.37 30.03
CA LEU A 119 -28.85 -15.36 28.57
C LEU A 119 -29.78 -16.33 27.82
N GLU A 120 -30.11 -17.48 28.42
CA GLU A 120 -31.05 -18.46 27.88
C GLU A 120 -32.51 -18.03 27.99
N SER A 121 -32.81 -17.02 28.83
CA SER A 121 -34.15 -16.45 29.01
C SER A 121 -34.50 -15.30 28.04
N LEU A 122 -33.55 -14.85 27.23
CA LEU A 122 -33.68 -13.84 26.18
C LEU A 122 -34.17 -14.44 24.85
#